data_AF-A0AAX1XLJ1-F1
#
_entry.id   AF-A0AAX1XLJ1-F1
#
_cell.length_a   1.000
_cell.length_b   1.000
_cell.length_c   1.000
_cell.angle_alpha   90.00
_cell.angle_beta   90.00
_cell.angle_gamma   90.00
#
_symmetry.space_group_name_H-M   'P 1'
#
loop_
_entity.id
_entity.type
_entity.pdbx_description
1 polymer ?
#
loop_
_entity_poly.entity_id
_entity_poly.type
_entity_poly.pdbx_seq_one_letter_code
_entity_poly.pdbx_strand_id
1 'polypeptide(L)' 'MENMTHTCERTLPADHQTGLQLIYSKLASWRRNYKTRRHLRELPEHLWDDIGLDEKEIKSEVRKPFWRE' A
#
# COMPACT_ATOMS: atom_id res chain seq x y z
N MET A 1 -12.14 48.91 -24.37
CA MET A 1 -11.84 49.24 -22.96
C MET A 1 -12.32 48.08 -22.13
N GLU A 2 -11.34 47.36 -21.57
CA GLU A 2 -11.34 46.71 -20.26
C GLU A 2 -12.46 45.71 -19.94
N ASN A 3 -12.05 44.47 -19.66
CA ASN A 3 -12.56 43.60 -18.59
C ASN A 3 -11.65 42.36 -18.58
N MET A 4 -10.44 42.48 -18.04
CA MET A 4 -10.16 42.28 -16.61
C MET A 4 -10.31 40.79 -16.23
N THR A 5 -9.21 40.06 -16.45
CA THR A 5 -8.70 38.95 -15.64
C THR A 5 -9.72 38.03 -14.97
N HIS A 6 -10.07 36.92 -15.63
CA HIS A 6 -10.65 35.74 -15.00
C HIS A 6 -9.83 34.49 -15.36
N THR A 7 -8.62 34.39 -14.83
CA THR A 7 -7.99 33.08 -14.66
C THR A 7 -7.63 32.99 -13.19
N CYS A 8 -8.62 32.56 -12.40
CA CYS A 8 -8.43 32.24 -11.00
C CYS A 8 -7.43 31.08 -10.94
N GLU A 9 -6.20 31.40 -10.56
CA GLU A 9 -5.16 30.44 -10.22
C GLU A 9 -5.65 29.60 -9.04
N ARG A 10 -6.19 28.42 -9.31
CA ARG A 10 -6.49 27.44 -8.25
C ARG A 10 -5.28 26.53 -8.12
N THR A 11 -4.23 27.03 -7.49
CA THR A 11 -3.17 26.20 -6.94
C THR A 11 -3.80 25.37 -5.82
N LEU A 12 -3.97 24.07 -6.06
CA LEU A 12 -4.42 23.13 -5.03
C LEU A 12 -3.46 23.28 -3.83
N PRO A 13 -3.96 23.51 -2.60
CA PRO A 13 -3.10 23.69 -1.45
C PRO A 13 -2.32 22.40 -1.21
N ALA A 14 -1.03 22.57 -0.93
CA ALA A 14 -0.11 21.51 -0.58
C ALA A 14 -0.73 20.63 0.52
N ASP A 15 -0.73 19.33 0.24
CA ASP A 15 -1.21 18.26 1.11
C ASP A 15 -0.53 18.37 2.48
N HIS A 16 -1.21 18.96 3.46
CA HIS A 16 -0.77 18.96 4.85
C HIS A 16 -0.97 17.55 5.39
N GLN A 17 -0.14 16.60 4.96
CA GLN A 17 -0.06 15.28 5.56
C GLN A 17 0.37 15.45 7.00
N THR A 18 -0.62 15.52 7.88
CA THR A 18 -0.38 15.52 9.32
C THR A 18 0.31 14.21 9.68
N GLY A 19 1.25 14.24 10.64
CA GLY A 19 1.97 13.04 11.07
C GLY A 19 1.03 11.87 11.43
N LEU A 20 -0.18 12.17 11.90
CA LEU A 20 -1.24 11.19 12.14
C LEU A 20 -1.70 10.46 10.88
N GLN A 21 -1.84 11.15 9.75
CA GLN A 21 -2.19 10.52 8.47
C GLN A 21 -1.07 9.60 7.97
N LEU A 22 0.20 10.00 8.16
CA LEU A 22 1.35 9.16 7.84
C LEU A 22 1.39 7.89 8.70
N ILE A 23 1.20 8.03 10.01
CA ILE A 23 1.13 6.92 10.96
C ILE A 23 -0.05 6.00 10.60
N TYR A 24 -1.24 6.57 10.36
CA TYR A 24 -2.42 5.81 9.96
C TYR A 24 -2.19 5.03 8.67
N SER A 25 -1.59 5.66 7.66
CA SER A 25 -1.28 5.02 6.39
C SER A 25 -0.29 3.86 6.56
N LYS A 26 0.75 4.04 7.39
CA LYS A 26 1.68 2.95 7.72
C LYS A 26 1.00 1.80 8.46
N LEU A 27 0.15 2.09 9.45
CA LEU A 27 -0.63 1.07 10.16
C LEU A 27 -1.58 0.31 9.22
N ALA A 28 -2.22 1.01 8.28
CA ALA A 28 -3.08 0.40 7.28
C ALA A 28 -2.29 -0.55 6.36
N SER A 29 -1.11 -0.13 5.89
CA SER A 29 -0.20 -0.99 5.12
C SER A 29 0.23 -2.21 5.92
N TRP A 30 0.60 -2.05 7.19
CA TRP A 30 0.97 -3.16 8.08
C TRP A 30 -0.18 -4.17 8.27
N ARG A 31 -1.41 -3.68 8.46
CA ARG A 31 -2.60 -4.53 8.57
C ARG A 31 -2.85 -5.29 7.27
N ARG A 32 -2.68 -4.63 6.12
CA ARG A 32 -2.80 -5.27 4.80
C ARG A 32 -1.75 -6.37 4.64
N ASN A 33 -0.47 -6.07 4.90
CA ASN A 33 0.64 -7.01 4.80
C ASN A 33 0.46 -8.23 5.71
N TYR A 34 -0.02 -8.00 6.94
CA TYR A 34 -0.36 -9.08 7.85
C TYR A 34 -1.46 -9.98 7.27
N LYS A 35 -2.55 -9.39 6.75
CA LYS A 35 -3.66 -10.16 6.19
C LYS A 35 -3.24 -10.95 4.94
N THR A 36 -2.50 -10.33 4.02
CA THR A 36 -2.06 -10.99 2.78
C THR A 36 -1.08 -12.12 3.07
N ARG A 37 -0.06 -11.90 3.93
CA ARG A 37 0.90 -12.96 4.30
C ARG A 37 0.26 -14.08 5.10
N ARG A 38 -0.70 -13.77 5.96
CA ARG A 38 -1.48 -14.79 6.67
C ARG A 38 -2.27 -15.65 5.68
N HIS A 39 -2.96 -15.02 4.73
CA HIS A 39 -3.73 -15.74 3.72
C HIS A 39 -2.82 -16.62 2.85
N LEU A 40 -1.65 -16.09 2.46
CA LEU A 40 -0.64 -16.83 1.70
C LEU A 40 -0.06 -18.02 2.49
N ARG A 41 0.08 -17.89 3.82
CA ARG A 41 0.50 -18.98 4.71
C ARG A 41 -0.58 -20.04 4.94
N GLU A 42 -1.84 -19.65 4.92
CA GLU A 42 -3.00 -20.55 5.03
C GLU A 42 -3.30 -21.23 3.67
N LEU A 43 -2.80 -20.69 2.57
CA LEU A 43 -2.97 -21.24 1.23
C LEU A 43 -2.13 -22.53 1.05
N PRO A 44 -2.71 -23.64 0.58
CA PRO A 44 -1.99 -24.88 0.29
C PRO A 44 -0.85 -24.70 -0.72
N GLU A 45 0.26 -25.44 -0.53
CA GLU A 45 1.44 -25.36 -1.41
C GLU A 45 1.12 -25.70 -2.87
N HIS A 46 0.14 -26.60 -3.12
CA HIS A 46 -0.26 -26.95 -4.49
C HIS A 46 -0.95 -25.80 -5.25
N LEU A 47 -1.57 -24.85 -4.54
CA LEU A 47 -2.18 -23.67 -5.18
C LEU A 47 -1.15 -22.59 -5.50
N TRP A 48 0.06 -22.67 -4.95
CA TRP A 48 1.12 -21.73 -5.29
C TRP A 48 1.62 -21.95 -6.72
N ASP A 49 1.72 -23.22 -7.11
CA ASP A 49 2.09 -23.64 -8.47
C ASP A 49 1.05 -23.16 -9.50
N ASP A 50 -0.24 -23.28 -9.17
CA ASP A 50 -1.35 -22.81 -10.03
C ASP A 50 -1.34 -21.29 -10.26
N ILE A 51 -0.82 -20.50 -9.31
CA ILE A 51 -0.70 -19.03 -9.45
C ILE A 51 0.58 -18.67 -10.22
N GLY A 52 1.47 -19.64 -10.47
CA GLY A 52 2.75 -19.44 -11.14
C GLY A 52 3.76 -18.67 -10.29
N LEU A 53 3.60 -18.70 -8.95
CA LEU A 53 4.52 -18.04 -8.02
C LEU A 53 5.58 -19.02 -7.53
N ASP A 54 6.84 -18.58 -7.50
CA ASP A 54 7.93 -19.40 -7.00
C ASP A 54 7.79 -19.64 -5.49
N GLU A 55 7.80 -20.91 -5.09
CA GLU A 55 7.64 -21.33 -3.69
C GLU A 55 8.66 -20.66 -2.75
N LYS A 56 9.90 -20.44 -3.21
CA LYS A 56 10.94 -19.79 -2.37
C LYS A 56 10.63 -18.31 -2.20
N GLU A 57 10.10 -17.66 -3.23
CA GLU A 57 9.66 -16.27 -3.16
C GLU A 57 8.49 -16.12 -2.17
N ILE A 58 7.50 -17.00 -2.23
CA ILE A 58 6.38 -17.06 -1.28
C ILE A 58 6.90 -17.27 0.14
N LYS A 59 7.76 -18.27 0.36
CA LYS A 59 8.33 -18.56 1.69
C LYS A 59 9.15 -17.39 2.21
N SER A 60 9.86 -16.67 1.34
CA SER A 60 10.55 -15.43 1.71
C SER A 60 9.56 -14.34 2.13
N GLU A 61 8.50 -14.13 1.36
CA GLU A 61 7.48 -13.11 1.61
C GLU A 61 6.69 -13.38 2.90
N VAL A 62 6.27 -14.62 3.14
CA VAL A 62 5.56 -15.02 4.37
C VAL A 62 6.43 -14.85 5.62
N ARG A 63 7.76 -15.01 5.49
CA ARG A 63 8.71 -14.82 6.60
C ARG A 63 8.99 -13.34 6.90
N LYS A 64 8.63 -12.41 6.02
CA LYS A 64 8.82 -10.98 6.28
C LYS A 64 7.94 -10.52 7.44
N PRO A 65 8.47 -9.74 8.39
CA PRO A 65 7.68 -9.18 9.47
C PRO A 65 6.69 -8.14 8.94
N PHE A 66 5.52 -8.00 9.58
CA PHE A 66 4.39 -7.19 9.08
C PHE A 66 4.73 -5.70 8.83
N TRP A 67 5.72 -5.16 9.55
CA TRP A 67 6.15 -3.77 9.44
C TRP A 67 7.06 -3.50 8.23
N ARG A 68 7.56 -4.58 7.59
CA ARG A 68 8.49 -4.52 6.47
C ARG A 68 7.76 -4.81 5.17
N GLU A 69 8.01 -3.95 4.19
CA GLU A 69 7.60 -4.09 2.79
C GLU A 69 8.64 -4.96 2.05
#